data_AF-A0A1A8N8T2-F1
#
_entry.id   AF-A0A1A8N8T2-F1
#
_cell.length_a   1.000
_cell.length_b   1.000
_cell.length_c   1.000
_cell.angle_alpha   90.00
_cell.angle_beta   90.00
_cell.angle_gamma   90.00
#
_symmetry.space_group_name_H-M   'P 1'
#
loop_
_entity.id
_entity.type
_entity.pdbx_description
1 polymer ?
#
loop_
_entity_poly.entity_id
_entity_poly.type
_entity_poly.pdbx_seq_one_letter_code
_entity_poly.pdbx_strand_id
1 'polypeptide(L)'
;AGGLKAFFVWTFSLFQPTDKTKKRYCCDHCDKSFRHPPHLKCHQRIHTGEKPFPCDQCGKRFTTSGNLKTHQWIHIGEKPFPCDQCGKRFTTSGNLKT
;
A
#
# COMPACT_ATOMS: atom_id res chain seq x y z
N ALA A 1 4.29 -38.11 -49.40
CA ALA A 1 3.58 -36.81 -49.32
C ALA A 1 2.09 -37.09 -49.11
N GLY A 2 1.32 -36.37 -48.30
CA GLY A 2 1.68 -35.32 -47.34
C GLY A 2 0.48 -34.42 -46.98
N GLY A 3 0.17 -34.24 -45.68
CA GLY A 3 -0.92 -33.38 -45.16
C GLY A 3 -2.34 -33.87 -45.51
N LEU A 4 -3.44 -33.38 -44.94
CA LEU A 4 -3.70 -32.45 -43.82
C LEU A 4 -5.21 -32.66 -43.47
N LYS A 5 -5.78 -32.50 -42.25
CA LYS A 5 -5.41 -31.82 -40.99
C LYS A 5 -5.90 -32.68 -39.80
N ALA A 6 -5.52 -32.35 -38.55
CA ALA A 6 -6.15 -32.89 -37.34
C ALA A 6 -7.27 -31.96 -36.83
N PHE A 7 -8.44 -32.51 -36.48
CA PHE A 7 -9.45 -31.84 -35.65
C PHE A 7 -10.11 -32.87 -34.72
N PHE A 8 -9.53 -33.01 -33.52
CA PHE A 8 -10.04 -33.84 -32.44
C PHE A 8 -11.21 -33.11 -31.76
N VAL A 9 -12.43 -33.36 -32.21
CA VAL A 9 -13.64 -32.79 -31.60
C VAL A 9 -14.11 -33.69 -30.46
N TRP A 10 -13.60 -33.41 -29.25
CA TRP A 10 -14.40 -33.27 -28.00
C TRP A 10 -13.45 -33.00 -26.81
N THR A 11 -12.61 -31.97 -26.91
CA THR A 11 -11.90 -31.45 -25.74
C THR A 11 -12.82 -30.53 -24.95
N PHE A 12 -13.05 -30.85 -23.67
CA PHE A 12 -12.60 -30.02 -22.55
C PHE A 12 -12.94 -30.71 -21.23
N SER A 13 -11.95 -31.30 -20.59
CA SER A 13 -11.99 -31.43 -19.13
C SER A 13 -12.22 -30.03 -18.56
N LEU A 14 -13.16 -29.88 -17.62
CA LEU A 14 -13.36 -28.63 -16.88
C LEU A 14 -12.19 -28.40 -15.91
N PHE A 15 -11.01 -28.10 -16.47
CA PHE A 15 -9.95 -27.41 -15.77
C PHE A 15 -10.43 -25.99 -15.53
N GLN A 16 -11.19 -25.80 -14.45
CA GLN A 16 -11.42 -24.47 -13.93
C GLN A 16 -10.07 -23.94 -13.43
N PRO A 17 -9.51 -22.87 -14.02
CA PRO A 17 -8.39 -22.21 -13.40
C PRO A 17 -8.90 -21.69 -12.06
N THR A 18 -8.41 -22.28 -10.96
CA THR A 18 -8.67 -21.77 -9.63
C THR A 18 -7.95 -20.43 -9.52
N ASP A 19 -8.66 -19.35 -9.86
CA ASP A 19 -8.21 -18.01 -9.49
C ASP A 19 -7.99 -18.06 -7.98
N LYS A 20 -6.73 -17.92 -7.58
CA LYS A 20 -6.32 -17.90 -6.18
C LYS A 20 -6.72 -16.55 -5.62
N THR A 21 -8.04 -16.34 -5.55
CA THR A 21 -8.73 -15.08 -5.30
C THR A 21 -8.16 -14.49 -4.03
N LYS A 22 -7.30 -13.48 -4.22
CA LYS A 22 -6.59 -12.88 -3.12
C LYS A 22 -7.61 -12.10 -2.28
N LYS A 23 -8.10 -12.72 -1.20
CA LYS A 23 -9.13 -12.17 -0.31
C LYS A 23 -8.83 -10.70 -0.01
N ARG A 24 -9.69 -9.82 -0.52
CA ARG A 24 -9.65 -8.38 -0.26
C ARG A 24 -10.45 -8.08 1.00
N TYR A 25 -10.09 -6.98 1.66
CA TYR A 25 -10.70 -6.51 2.91
C TYR A 25 -11.39 -5.18 2.61
N CYS A 26 -12.72 -5.19 2.57
CA CYS A 26 -13.53 -4.01 2.26
C CYS A 26 -13.78 -3.15 3.50
N CYS A 27 -14.04 -1.85 3.31
CA CYS A 27 -14.48 -0.96 4.38
C CYS A 27 -16.01 -0.88 4.40
N ASP A 28 -16.59 -0.96 5.59
CA ASP A 28 -18.05 -0.90 5.76
C ASP A 28 -18.63 0.53 5.69
N HIS A 29 -17.75 1.54 5.62
CA HIS A 29 -18.11 2.96 5.56
C HIS A 29 -17.82 3.62 4.21
N CYS A 30 -17.16 2.93 3.26
CA CYS A 30 -16.95 3.40 1.88
C CYS A 30 -16.42 2.29 0.96
N ASP A 31 -16.50 2.47 -0.35
CA ASP A 31 -16.18 1.47 -1.40
C ASP A 31 -14.67 1.13 -1.54
N LYS A 32 -13.86 1.39 -0.52
CA LYS A 32 -12.41 1.12 -0.53
C LYS A 32 -12.12 -0.30 -0.06
N SER A 33 -11.39 -1.05 -0.89
CA SER A 33 -10.91 -2.40 -0.56
C SER A 33 -9.39 -2.47 -0.50
N PHE A 34 -8.88 -3.30 0.43
CA PHE A 34 -7.47 -3.40 0.78
C PHE A 34 -6.95 -4.82 0.60
N ARG A 35 -5.66 -4.92 0.24
CA ARG A 35 -4.95 -6.19 0.04
C ARG A 35 -4.64 -6.94 1.35
N HIS A 36 -4.62 -6.23 2.48
CA HIS A 36 -4.19 -6.74 3.78
C HIS A 36 -5.03 -6.12 4.93
N PRO A 37 -5.38 -6.87 5.99
CA PRO A 37 -6.23 -6.37 7.06
C PRO A 37 -5.65 -5.17 7.85
N PRO A 38 -4.33 -5.07 8.13
CA PRO A 38 -3.75 -3.89 8.77
C PRO A 38 -3.97 -2.59 7.99
N HIS A 39 -4.05 -2.65 6.65
CA HIS A 39 -4.31 -1.47 5.83
C HIS A 39 -5.78 -1.03 5.94
N LEU A 40 -6.71 -1.99 5.98
CA LEU A 40 -8.13 -1.69 6.28
C LEU A 40 -8.27 -1.08 7.68
N LYS A 41 -7.65 -1.67 8.71
CA LYS A 41 -7.71 -1.15 10.08
C LYS A 41 -7.11 0.27 10.18
N CYS A 42 -6.01 0.53 9.46
CA CYS A 42 -5.44 1.87 9.37
C CYS A 42 -6.36 2.85 8.60
N HIS A 43 -7.08 2.38 7.58
CA HIS A 43 -8.03 3.19 6.83
C HIS A 43 -9.28 3.54 7.66
N GLN A 44 -9.81 2.61 8.45
CA GLN A 44 -10.97 2.84 9.33
C GLN A 44 -10.74 4.02 10.30
N ARG A 45 -9.50 4.31 10.68
CA ARG A 45 -9.12 5.50 11.47
C ARG A 45 -9.45 6.84 10.83
N ILE A 46 -9.65 6.88 9.51
CA ILE A 46 -10.09 8.09 8.80
C ILE A 46 -11.57 8.38 9.13
N HIS A 47 -12.38 7.35 9.31
CA HIS A 47 -13.80 7.47 9.67
C HIS A 47 -13.99 7.72 11.16
N THR A 48 -13.23 7.05 12.03
CA THR A 48 -13.32 7.24 13.49
C THR A 48 -12.54 8.45 14.02
N GLY A 49 -11.68 9.05 13.19
CA GLY A 49 -10.75 10.11 13.61
C GLY A 49 -9.63 9.65 14.56
N GLU A 50 -9.51 8.34 14.85
CA GLU A 50 -8.55 7.79 15.81
C GLU A 50 -7.10 8.10 15.39
N LYS A 51 -6.36 8.80 16.25
CA LYS A 51 -4.93 9.11 16.07
C LYS A 51 -4.14 8.57 17.27
N PRO A 52 -3.72 7.29 17.25
CA PRO A 52 -3.10 6.65 18.41
C PRO A 52 -1.68 7.12 18.72
N PHE A 53 -1.01 7.77 17.76
CA PHE A 53 0.41 8.09 17.84
C PHE A 53 0.61 9.59 18.11
N PRO A 54 0.66 10.04 19.38
CA PRO A 54 1.03 11.42 19.70
C PRO A 54 2.52 11.67 19.43
N CYS A 55 2.87 12.93 19.19
CA CYS A 55 4.24 13.41 19.25
C CYS A 55 4.48 14.06 20.61
N ASP A 56 5.40 13.51 21.40
CA ASP A 56 5.65 13.96 22.77
C ASP A 56 6.20 15.40 22.85
N GLN A 57 6.77 15.91 21.75
CA GLN A 57 7.36 17.25 21.70
C GLN A 57 6.36 18.37 21.37
N CYS A 58 5.22 18.06 20.73
CA CYS A 58 4.26 19.09 20.31
C CYS A 58 2.78 18.67 20.42
N GLY A 59 2.49 17.52 21.02
CA GLY A 59 1.13 16.96 21.17
C GLY A 59 0.45 16.51 19.87
N LYS A 60 1.03 16.77 18.70
CA LYS A 60 0.41 16.48 17.39
C LYS A 60 0.23 14.98 17.19
N ARG A 61 -0.99 14.55 16.84
CA ARG A 61 -1.36 13.12 16.76
C ARG A 61 -1.43 12.62 15.31
N PHE A 62 -0.99 11.38 15.10
CA PHE A 62 -0.90 10.70 13.81
C PHE A 62 -1.66 9.37 13.80
N THR A 63 -2.07 8.92 12.61
CA THR A 63 -2.81 7.66 12.38
C THR A 63 -1.89 6.44 12.25
N THR A 64 -0.60 6.66 11.95
CA THR A 64 0.44 5.62 11.81
C THR A 64 1.74 6.02 12.52
N SER A 65 2.49 5.03 13.01
CA SER A 65 3.83 5.22 13.57
C SER A 65 4.83 5.73 12.55
N GLY A 66 4.72 5.31 11.28
CA GLY A 66 5.56 5.81 10.18
C GLY A 66 5.42 7.33 9.99
N ASN A 67 4.20 7.86 10.05
CA ASN A 67 3.96 9.30 9.92
C ASN A 67 4.42 10.09 11.15
N LEU A 68 4.36 9.50 12.35
CA LEU A 68 4.97 10.09 13.54
C LEU A 68 6.50 10.14 13.40
N LYS A 69 7.14 9.04 12.97
CA LYS A 69 8.60 8.98 12.80
C LYS A 69 9.08 9.97 11.74
N THR A 70 8.38 10.12 10.61
CA THR A 70 8.74 11.14 9.61
C THR A 70 8.48 12.57 10.08
N HIS A 71 7.51 12.78 10.96
CA HIS A 71 7.28 14.07 11.62
C HIS A 71 8.38 14.43 12.62
N GLN A 72 8.91 13.47 13.39
CA GLN A 72 9.99 13.71 14.37
C GLN A 72 11.24 14.32 13.74
N TRP A 73 11.57 13.99 12.48
CA TRP A 73 12.66 14.63 11.73
C TRP A 73 12.52 16.16 11.60
N ILE A 74 11.31 16.70 11.65
CA ILE A 74 11.07 18.16 11.58
C ILE A 74 11.60 18.86 12.83
N HIS A 75 11.51 18.21 14.00
CA HIS A 75 12.03 18.75 15.26
C HIS A 75 13.56 18.58 15.37
N ILE A 76 14.09 17.47 14.85
CA ILE A 76 15.54 17.21 14.81
C ILE A 76 16.24 18.10 13.75
N GLY A 77 15.50 18.57 12.74
CA GLY A 77 16.03 19.31 11.59
C GLY A 77 16.69 18.42 10.53
N GLU A 78 16.87 17.14 10.81
CA GLU A 78 17.48 16.17 9.90
C GLU A 78 16.59 15.81 8.70
N LYS A 79 17.25 15.50 7.58
CA LYS A 79 16.59 15.05 6.35
C LYS A 79 17.37 13.85 5.80
N PRO A 80 16.98 12.61 6.15
CA PRO A 80 17.80 11.41 5.89
C PRO A 80 17.80 10.96 4.42
N PHE A 81 16.93 11.50 3.55
CA PHE A 81 16.85 11.11 2.14
C PHE A 81 17.46 12.21 1.25
N PRO A 82 18.75 12.12 0.85
CA PRO A 82 19.34 13.04 -0.12
C PRO A 82 18.84 12.74 -1.55
N CYS A 83 18.96 13.72 -2.43
CA CYS A 83 18.80 13.59 -3.88
C CYS A 83 20.12 13.94 -4.56
N ASP A 84 20.77 12.94 -5.16
CA ASP A 84 22.10 13.13 -5.74
C ASP A 84 22.09 14.03 -6.98
N GLN A 85 20.96 14.11 -7.70
CA GLN A 85 20.82 14.98 -8.88
C GLN A 85 20.65 16.47 -8.55
N CYS A 86 20.05 16.83 -7.40
CA CYS A 86 19.73 18.23 -7.08
C CYS A 86 20.21 18.70 -5.70
N GLY A 87 20.93 17.86 -4.95
CA GLY A 87 21.46 18.14 -3.61
C GLY A 87 20.40 18.31 -2.50
N LYS A 88 19.11 18.36 -2.84
CA LYS A 88 18.02 18.57 -1.87
C LYS A 88 17.83 17.33 -1.01
N ARG A 89 17.57 17.55 0.28
CA ARG A 89 17.29 16.48 1.25
C ARG A 89 15.83 16.50 1.66
N PHE A 90 15.25 15.32 1.90
CA PHE A 90 13.85 15.10 2.23
C PHE A 90 13.68 14.28 3.53
N THR A 91 12.51 14.39 4.15
CA THR A 91 12.12 13.63 5.36
C THR A 91 11.43 12.29 5.09
N THR A 92 11.05 12.03 3.83
CA THR A 92 10.37 10.80 3.37
C THR A 92 10.89 10.40 1.99
N SER A 93 11.18 9.11 1.79
CA SER A 93 11.69 8.57 0.51
C SER A 93 10.75 8.78 -0.66
N GLY A 94 9.42 8.72 -0.49
CA GLY A 94 8.45 8.93 -1.57
C GLY A 94 8.45 10.35 -2.18
N ASN A 95 9.09 11.32 -1.54
CA ASN A 95 9.29 12.67 -2.08
C ASN A 95 10.58 12.80 -2.90
N LEU A 96 11.49 11.83 -2.80
CA LEU A 96 12.66 11.71 -3.66
C LEU A 96 12.21 11.13 -5.00
N LYS A 97 11.87 12.01 -5.95
CA LYS A 97 11.83 11.62 -7.36
C LYS A 97 13.27 11.55 -7.85
N THR A 98 13.70 10.34 -8.20
CA THR A 98 14.88 10.04 -9.02
C THR A 98 14.69 10.51 -10.46
#